data_AF-A0A3D4A3Y8-F1
#
_entry.id   AF-A0A3D4A3Y8-F1
#
_cell.length_a   1.000
_cell.length_b   1.000
_cell.length_c   1.000
_cell.angle_alpha   90.00
_cell.angle_beta   90.00
_cell.angle_gamma   90.00
#
_symmetry.space_group_name_H-M   'P 1'
#
loop_
_entity.id
_entity.type
_entity.pdbx_description
1 polymer ?
#
loop_
_entity_poly.entity_id
_entity_poly.type
_entity_poly.pdbx_seq_one_letter_code
_entity_poly.pdbx_strand_id
1 'polypeptide(L)'
;MRTKPLFCTLTLVCCLVFPQAGAGQGTAEFPDSAQALRTRLDARVTASFEKSFGEILQSISRSQKLRIILDRRIDPATVIKCQAQNESVRTLLQKITSMANVAFCEIRGNIYVGPKATCHWLASLCELHQQSLKERLSSNTGQLDAKRLLTASDFQWEYLSDPTDLIESLVTSCGLSVSNPHLLKHDRWNENGLSNLPISQKLTILLAGFGLTFEWNIANKSIELRPFPSSVVLKTTIQKSLSESNLDKIKSALPDLKIKSSDGTLIAEGRYEDIDRLNRLLAGERVSTSTTSTSENRFTLSVAKAPAKDLLEAVANSRKLTLSASPEATELWTKQIGVDVKEVTLEELLDVITKACGLKWTINDDELEISE
;
A
#
# COMPACT_ATOMS: atom_id res chain seq x y z
N MET A 1 -13.68 -13.00 49.97
CA MET A 1 -12.57 -13.62 49.19
C MET A 1 -12.85 -13.41 47.72
N ARG A 2 -12.10 -12.52 47.06
CA ARG A 2 -12.22 -12.21 45.63
C ARG A 2 -11.49 -13.28 44.81
N THR A 3 -12.22 -13.96 43.95
CA THR A 3 -11.67 -14.81 42.88
C THR A 3 -11.08 -13.93 41.78
N LYS A 4 -9.81 -14.17 41.43
CA LYS A 4 -9.12 -13.54 40.30
C LYS A 4 -9.54 -14.23 39.00
N PRO A 5 -9.74 -13.52 37.88
CA PRO A 5 -9.90 -14.17 36.58
C PRO A 5 -8.52 -14.57 36.02
N LEU A 6 -8.44 -15.79 35.47
CA LEU A 6 -7.30 -16.25 34.68
C LEU A 6 -7.22 -15.43 33.38
N PHE A 7 -6.06 -14.83 33.13
CA PHE A 7 -5.67 -14.34 31.82
C PHE A 7 -5.50 -15.55 30.87
N CYS A 8 -6.35 -15.65 29.86
CA CYS A 8 -6.25 -16.64 28.81
C CYS A 8 -5.32 -16.10 27.72
N THR A 9 -4.04 -16.50 27.75
CA THR A 9 -3.07 -16.24 26.69
C THR A 9 -3.45 -17.06 25.46
N LEU A 10 -4.02 -16.42 24.44
CA LEU A 10 -4.35 -17.06 23.16
C LEU A 10 -3.09 -17.10 22.27
N THR A 11 -2.45 -18.27 22.21
CA THR A 11 -1.33 -18.57 21.32
C THR A 11 -1.80 -18.55 19.87
N LEU A 12 -1.09 -17.84 19.00
CA LEU A 12 -1.30 -17.94 17.55
C LEU A 12 -0.81 -19.33 17.10
N VAL A 13 -1.73 -20.27 16.87
CA VAL A 13 -1.39 -21.57 16.27
C VAL A 13 -1.37 -21.38 14.75
N CYS A 14 -0.17 -21.18 14.20
CA CYS A 14 0.05 -21.20 12.76
C CYS A 14 0.38 -22.65 12.34
N CYS A 15 -0.63 -23.45 12.00
CA CYS A 15 -0.40 -24.75 11.38
C CYS A 15 0.03 -24.52 9.92
N LEU A 16 1.34 -24.61 9.66
CA LEU A 16 1.89 -24.51 8.31
C LEU A 16 2.02 -25.91 7.70
N VAL A 17 1.30 -26.15 6.60
CA VAL A 17 1.58 -27.26 5.69
C VAL A 17 2.48 -26.69 4.59
N PHE A 18 3.77 -27.03 4.62
CA PHE A 18 4.71 -26.64 3.58
C PHE A 18 4.59 -27.58 2.37
N PRO A 19 4.28 -27.09 1.16
CA PRO A 19 4.60 -27.85 -0.05
C PRO A 19 6.13 -27.86 -0.20
N GLN A 20 6.74 -29.06 -0.21
CA GLN A 20 8.14 -29.21 -0.57
C GLN A 20 8.31 -28.89 -2.06
N ALA A 21 8.92 -27.76 -2.36
CA ALA A 21 9.48 -27.47 -3.69
C ALA A 21 11.00 -27.69 -3.62
N GLY A 22 11.51 -28.34 -4.67
CA GLY A 22 12.85 -28.94 -4.74
C GLY A 22 14.03 -27.99 -4.56
N ALA A 23 15.18 -28.63 -4.32
CA ALA A 23 16.46 -28.04 -3.99
C ALA A 23 16.96 -26.96 -4.98
N GLY A 24 17.44 -25.84 -4.43
CA GLY A 24 18.20 -24.83 -5.17
C GLY A 24 18.59 -23.62 -4.32
N GLN A 25 19.88 -23.57 -3.96
CA GLN A 25 20.69 -22.42 -3.50
C GLN A 25 20.25 -21.69 -2.20
N GLY A 26 21.24 -21.35 -1.36
CA GLY A 26 21.05 -20.78 -0.02
C GLY A 26 20.04 -19.64 -0.01
N THR A 27 18.88 -19.87 0.59
CA THR A 27 17.79 -18.91 0.59
C THR A 27 18.12 -17.78 1.56
N ALA A 28 18.27 -16.57 1.02
CA ALA A 28 18.35 -15.36 1.83
C ALA A 28 17.17 -15.34 2.83
N GLU A 29 17.47 -14.96 4.08
CA GLU A 29 16.49 -14.99 5.16
C GLU A 29 15.23 -14.20 4.80
N PHE A 30 15.39 -13.05 4.13
CA PHE A 30 14.34 -12.17 3.63
C PHE A 30 14.34 -12.10 2.09
N PRO A 31 13.21 -11.72 1.45
CA PRO A 31 13.16 -11.55 0.00
C PRO A 31 14.13 -10.45 -0.46
N ASP A 32 14.87 -10.73 -1.52
CA ASP A 32 15.82 -9.81 -2.15
C ASP A 32 15.26 -9.19 -3.45
N SER A 33 14.08 -9.62 -3.87
CA SER A 33 13.45 -9.29 -5.15
C SER A 33 11.93 -9.26 -5.04
N ALA A 34 11.28 -8.55 -5.96
CA ALA A 34 9.83 -8.48 -6.05
C ALA A 34 9.20 -9.87 -6.27
N GLN A 35 9.84 -10.73 -7.07
CA GLN A 35 9.35 -12.07 -7.30
C GLN A 35 9.40 -12.94 -6.04
N ALA A 36 10.52 -12.92 -5.31
CA ALA A 36 10.65 -13.63 -4.05
C ALA A 36 9.62 -13.13 -3.01
N LEU A 37 9.37 -11.81 -2.97
CA LEU A 37 8.35 -11.23 -2.10
C LEU A 37 6.95 -11.72 -2.45
N ARG A 38 6.58 -11.67 -3.75
CA ARG A 38 5.28 -12.13 -4.24
C ARG A 38 5.01 -13.59 -3.87
N THR A 39 5.99 -14.48 -4.08
CA THR A 39 5.87 -15.90 -3.69
C THR A 39 5.53 -16.06 -2.20
N ARG A 40 6.16 -15.27 -1.31
CA ARG A 40 5.86 -15.32 0.13
C ARG A 40 4.50 -14.68 0.45
N LEU A 41 4.09 -13.65 -0.27
CA LEU A 41 2.79 -13.01 -0.13
C LEU A 41 1.62 -13.91 -0.61
N ASP A 42 1.86 -14.81 -1.56
CA ASP A 42 0.86 -15.73 -2.07
C ASP A 42 0.74 -17.02 -1.24
N ALA A 43 1.65 -17.23 -0.28
CA ALA A 43 1.60 -18.35 0.66
C ALA A 43 0.27 -18.35 1.45
N ARG A 44 -0.30 -19.54 1.66
CA ARG A 44 -1.59 -19.70 2.33
C ARG A 44 -1.42 -19.79 3.84
N VAL A 45 -2.26 -19.05 4.56
CA VAL A 45 -2.27 -18.98 6.02
C VAL A 45 -3.68 -19.12 6.57
N THR A 46 -3.75 -19.70 7.76
CA THR A 46 -4.95 -19.69 8.61
C THR A 46 -4.56 -19.00 9.91
N ALA A 47 -5.34 -18.02 10.33
CA ALA A 47 -5.06 -17.22 11.51
C ALA A 47 -6.36 -16.79 12.19
N SER A 48 -6.34 -16.74 13.51
CA SER A 48 -7.36 -16.08 14.32
C SER A 48 -6.67 -15.39 15.48
N PHE A 49 -6.95 -14.10 15.66
CA PHE A 49 -6.32 -13.32 16.71
C PHE A 49 -7.16 -12.09 17.07
N GLU A 50 -6.91 -11.59 18.28
CA GLU A 50 -7.30 -10.28 18.78
C GLU A 50 -6.06 -9.71 19.49
N LYS A 51 -5.28 -8.90 18.77
CA LYS A 51 -3.96 -8.42 19.19
C LYS A 51 -3.69 -7.01 18.68
N SER A 52 -2.65 -6.36 19.19
CA SER A 52 -2.23 -5.07 18.64
C SER A 52 -1.71 -5.22 17.21
N PHE A 53 -1.92 -4.19 16.40
CA PHE A 53 -1.51 -4.15 14.99
C PHE A 53 -0.01 -4.40 14.83
N GLY A 54 0.82 -3.81 15.70
CA GLY A 54 2.27 -4.04 15.72
C GLY A 54 2.66 -5.49 15.96
N GLU A 55 2.04 -6.16 16.94
CA GLU A 55 2.29 -7.59 17.21
C GLU A 55 1.88 -8.48 16.04
N ILE A 56 0.77 -8.18 15.37
CA ILE A 56 0.31 -8.92 14.20
C ILE A 56 1.32 -8.79 13.06
N LEU A 57 1.77 -7.57 12.74
CA LEU A 57 2.78 -7.33 11.71
C LEU A 57 4.10 -8.03 12.04
N GLN A 58 4.54 -7.97 13.31
CA GLN A 58 5.75 -8.67 13.75
C GLN A 58 5.60 -10.20 13.62
N SER A 59 4.43 -10.74 13.93
CA SER A 59 4.16 -12.18 13.78
C SER A 59 4.15 -12.61 12.31
N ILE A 60 3.58 -11.80 11.41
CA ILE A 60 3.62 -12.06 9.96
C ILE A 60 5.06 -11.96 9.46
N SER A 61 5.78 -10.91 9.87
CA SER A 61 7.18 -10.70 9.51
C SER A 61 8.05 -11.90 9.90
N ARG A 62 7.93 -12.41 11.12
CA ARG A 62 8.70 -13.58 11.58
C ARG A 62 8.28 -14.88 10.92
N SER A 63 6.97 -15.17 10.84
CA SER A 63 6.47 -16.45 10.32
C SER A 63 6.68 -16.60 8.81
N GLN A 64 6.49 -15.51 8.06
CA GLN A 64 6.64 -15.49 6.61
C GLN A 64 8.01 -14.95 6.17
N LYS A 65 8.89 -14.62 7.13
CA LYS A 65 10.19 -14.00 6.91
C LYS A 65 10.09 -12.78 5.98
N LEU A 66 9.18 -11.86 6.27
CA LEU A 66 8.96 -10.65 5.46
C LEU A 66 9.59 -9.44 6.14
N ARG A 67 10.21 -8.53 5.38
CA ARG A 67 10.59 -7.20 5.89
C ARG A 67 9.37 -6.30 5.84
N ILE A 68 8.85 -5.96 7.01
CA ILE A 68 7.69 -5.09 7.17
C ILE A 68 8.13 -3.84 7.94
N ILE A 69 8.03 -2.69 7.30
CA ILE A 69 8.35 -1.39 7.86
C ILE A 69 7.04 -0.71 8.20
N LEU A 70 6.85 -0.40 9.48
CA LEU A 70 5.70 0.35 9.95
C LEU A 70 6.05 1.84 10.02
N ASP A 71 5.27 2.66 9.31
CA ASP A 71 5.37 4.11 9.35
C ASP A 71 5.06 4.62 10.76
N ARG A 72 5.96 5.47 11.29
CA ARG A 72 5.86 6.08 12.63
C ARG A 72 4.55 6.85 12.90
N ARG A 73 3.84 7.27 11.85
CA ARG A 73 2.55 7.98 11.98
C ARG A 73 1.38 7.03 12.29
N ILE A 74 1.61 5.72 12.25
CA ILE A 74 0.60 4.71 12.52
C ILE A 74 0.73 4.24 13.96
N ASP A 75 -0.40 4.15 14.66
CA ASP A 75 -0.45 3.63 16.03
C ASP A 75 -0.34 2.09 16.03
N PRO A 76 0.78 1.51 16.51
CA PRO A 76 0.94 0.06 16.59
C PRO A 76 0.04 -0.59 17.63
N ALA A 77 -0.49 0.15 18.61
CA ALA A 77 -1.29 -0.37 19.71
C ALA A 77 -2.75 -0.67 19.31
N THR A 78 -3.18 -0.22 18.12
CA THR A 78 -4.52 -0.46 17.57
C THR A 78 -4.87 -1.95 17.64
N VAL A 79 -5.92 -2.31 18.39
CA VAL A 79 -6.34 -3.70 18.54
C VAL A 79 -7.13 -4.14 17.30
N ILE A 80 -6.70 -5.24 16.69
CA ILE A 80 -7.32 -5.82 15.50
C ILE A 80 -7.79 -7.23 15.80
N LYS A 81 -9.07 -7.48 15.55
CA LYS A 81 -9.69 -8.81 15.61
C LYS A 81 -9.92 -9.35 14.21
N CYS A 82 -9.18 -10.38 13.82
CA CYS A 82 -9.26 -10.92 12.47
C CYS A 82 -9.33 -12.46 12.49
N GLN A 83 -10.02 -12.99 11.49
CA GLN A 83 -10.02 -14.40 11.14
C GLN A 83 -9.72 -14.54 9.65
N ALA A 84 -8.84 -15.47 9.33
CA ALA A 84 -8.48 -15.85 7.98
C ALA A 84 -8.40 -17.37 7.92
N GLN A 85 -8.99 -17.97 6.89
CA GLN A 85 -8.98 -19.42 6.68
C GLN A 85 -8.48 -19.72 5.27
N ASN A 86 -7.29 -20.32 5.16
CA ASN A 86 -6.66 -20.66 3.88
C ASN A 86 -6.58 -19.46 2.90
N GLU A 87 -6.27 -18.28 3.43
CA GLU A 87 -6.12 -17.05 2.65
C GLU A 87 -4.65 -16.79 2.35
N SER A 88 -4.34 -16.02 1.30
CA SER A 88 -2.95 -15.62 1.08
C SER A 88 -2.50 -14.63 2.16
N VAL A 89 -1.19 -14.59 2.45
CA VAL A 89 -0.61 -13.56 3.34
C VAL A 89 -0.96 -12.16 2.85
N ARG A 90 -0.99 -11.94 1.53
CA ARG A 90 -1.45 -10.70 0.89
C ARG A 90 -2.88 -10.34 1.31
N THR A 91 -3.81 -11.28 1.21
CA THR A 91 -5.22 -11.04 1.60
C THR A 91 -5.34 -10.77 3.09
N LEU A 92 -4.59 -11.49 3.93
CA LEU A 92 -4.54 -11.21 5.38
C LEU A 92 -4.00 -9.79 5.65
N LEU A 93 -2.90 -9.40 5.01
CA LEU A 93 -2.33 -8.04 5.12
C LEU A 93 -3.36 -6.98 4.70
N GLN A 94 -4.02 -7.16 3.56
CA GLN A 94 -5.08 -6.25 3.08
C GLN A 94 -6.21 -6.10 4.10
N LYS A 95 -6.66 -7.20 4.70
CA LYS A 95 -7.71 -7.18 5.74
C LYS A 95 -7.26 -6.38 6.97
N ILE A 96 -6.11 -6.72 7.55
CA ILE A 96 -5.66 -6.05 8.79
C ILE A 96 -5.30 -4.59 8.57
N THR A 97 -4.73 -4.22 7.41
CA THR A 97 -4.42 -2.80 7.12
C THR A 97 -5.71 -2.00 6.93
N SER A 98 -6.72 -2.59 6.28
CA SER A 98 -8.03 -1.94 6.11
C SER A 98 -8.71 -1.69 7.45
N MET A 99 -8.67 -2.67 8.37
CA MET A 99 -9.20 -2.54 9.73
C MET A 99 -8.46 -1.47 10.56
N ALA A 100 -7.15 -1.31 10.35
CA ALA A 100 -6.36 -0.24 10.98
C ALA A 100 -6.44 1.11 10.23
N ASN A 101 -7.27 1.22 9.19
CA ASN A 101 -7.40 2.40 8.32
C ASN A 101 -6.08 2.88 7.68
N VAL A 102 -5.20 1.93 7.36
CA VAL A 102 -3.91 2.16 6.70
C VAL A 102 -3.84 1.36 5.39
N ALA A 103 -2.76 1.53 4.64
CA ALA A 103 -2.46 0.70 3.48
C ALA A 103 -1.06 0.10 3.60
N PHE A 104 -0.73 -0.78 2.67
CA PHE A 104 0.64 -1.19 2.44
C PHE A 104 0.99 -1.09 0.95
N CYS A 105 2.27 -0.95 0.66
CA CYS A 105 2.82 -1.04 -0.69
C CYS A 105 4.08 -1.91 -0.69
N GLU A 106 4.38 -2.48 -1.86
CA GLU A 106 5.54 -3.36 -2.07
C GLU A 106 6.67 -2.60 -2.75
N ILE A 107 7.88 -2.73 -2.20
CA ILE A 107 9.08 -2.08 -2.73
C ILE A 107 10.18 -3.12 -2.80
N ARG A 108 10.31 -3.73 -3.99
CA ARG A 108 11.19 -4.86 -4.26
C ARG A 108 10.95 -6.01 -3.26
N GLY A 109 11.89 -6.28 -2.37
CA GLY A 109 11.78 -7.34 -1.35
C GLY A 109 11.11 -6.92 -0.04
N ASN A 110 10.62 -5.69 0.05
CA ASN A 110 10.17 -5.07 1.31
C ASN A 110 8.70 -4.65 1.24
N ILE A 111 8.05 -4.60 2.40
CA ILE A 111 6.67 -4.12 2.58
C ILE A 111 6.72 -2.88 3.45
N TYR A 112 6.11 -1.80 2.98
CA TYR A 112 5.89 -0.60 3.77
C TYR A 112 4.41 -0.51 4.16
N VAL A 113 4.13 -0.26 5.44
CA VAL A 113 2.78 -0.09 5.98
C VAL A 113 2.65 1.33 6.53
N GLY A 114 1.70 2.11 6.03
CA GLY A 114 1.58 3.51 6.39
C GLY A 114 0.29 4.18 5.91
N PRO A 115 0.21 5.53 6.00
CA PRO A 115 -0.96 6.28 5.55
C PRO A 115 -1.27 5.99 4.08
N LYS A 116 -2.57 5.86 3.75
CA LYS A 116 -3.04 5.47 2.42
C LYS A 116 -2.45 6.34 1.30
N ALA A 117 -2.41 7.66 1.50
CA ALA A 117 -1.85 8.61 0.54
C ALA A 117 -0.34 8.40 0.29
N THR A 118 0.42 8.05 1.33
CA THR A 118 1.86 7.76 1.20
C THR A 118 2.07 6.43 0.46
N CYS A 119 1.42 5.35 0.91
CA CYS A 119 1.53 4.03 0.27
C CYS A 119 1.10 4.05 -1.20
N HIS A 120 0.14 4.90 -1.57
CA HIS A 120 -0.32 5.02 -2.96
C HIS A 120 0.81 5.45 -3.93
N TRP A 121 1.74 6.30 -3.47
CA TRP A 121 2.80 6.87 -4.33
C TRP A 121 4.20 6.34 -4.05
N LEU A 122 4.43 5.70 -2.90
CA LEU A 122 5.78 5.42 -2.40
C LEU A 122 6.61 4.54 -3.35
N ALA A 123 6.03 3.50 -3.93
CA ALA A 123 6.74 2.62 -4.86
C ALA A 123 7.11 3.36 -6.16
N SER A 124 6.19 4.18 -6.70
CA SER A 124 6.45 5.06 -7.85
C SER A 124 7.56 6.06 -7.57
N LEU A 125 7.57 6.66 -6.38
CA LEU A 125 8.59 7.61 -5.97
C LEU A 125 9.97 6.95 -5.81
N CYS A 126 10.02 5.73 -5.28
CA CYS A 126 11.24 4.94 -5.18
C CYS A 126 11.89 4.71 -6.55
N GLU A 127 11.09 4.32 -7.56
CA GLU A 127 11.59 4.13 -8.91
C GLU A 127 11.96 5.46 -9.59
N LEU A 128 11.17 6.52 -9.39
CA LEU A 128 11.48 7.85 -9.94
C LEU A 128 12.81 8.37 -9.42
N HIS A 129 13.07 8.26 -8.12
CA HIS A 129 14.36 8.65 -7.54
C HIS A 129 15.52 7.81 -8.05
N GLN A 130 15.31 6.51 -8.26
CA GLN A 130 16.31 5.63 -8.83
C GLN A 130 16.61 5.96 -10.29
N GLN A 131 15.59 6.30 -11.09
CA GLN A 131 15.75 6.78 -12.48
C GLN A 131 16.49 8.11 -12.52
N SER A 132 16.05 9.09 -11.72
CA SER A 132 16.69 10.41 -11.65
C SER A 132 18.16 10.33 -11.23
N LEU A 133 18.49 9.45 -10.28
CA LEU A 133 19.87 9.21 -9.88
C LEU A 133 20.71 8.64 -11.04
N LYS A 134 20.20 7.61 -11.74
CA LYS A 134 20.90 7.01 -12.89
C LYS A 134 21.18 8.04 -13.98
N GLU A 135 20.17 8.82 -14.36
CA GLU A 135 20.29 9.88 -15.37
C GLU A 135 21.35 10.92 -14.99
N ARG A 136 21.29 11.43 -13.75
CA ARG A 136 22.25 12.44 -13.27
C ARG A 136 23.68 11.92 -13.20
N LEU A 137 23.88 10.65 -12.83
CA LEU A 137 25.19 10.01 -12.82
C LEU A 137 25.73 9.77 -14.23
N SER A 138 24.87 9.48 -15.20
CA SER A 138 25.27 9.35 -16.61
C SER A 138 25.69 10.69 -17.24
N SER A 139 25.10 11.81 -16.80
CA SER A 139 25.43 13.15 -17.31
C SER A 139 26.58 13.84 -16.57
N ASN A 140 26.97 13.36 -15.38
CA ASN A 140 27.93 14.05 -14.50
C ASN A 140 29.04 13.09 -14.02
N THR A 141 29.76 12.51 -14.99
CA THR A 141 30.78 11.49 -14.78
C THR A 141 32.00 12.06 -14.05
N GLY A 142 32.21 11.70 -12.78
CA GLY A 142 33.50 11.88 -12.09
C GLY A 142 33.46 12.36 -10.64
N GLN A 143 32.32 12.84 -10.12
CA GLN A 143 32.29 13.44 -8.77
C GLN A 143 31.87 12.49 -7.63
N LEU A 144 31.18 11.39 -7.93
CA LEU A 144 30.62 10.45 -6.95
C LEU A 144 30.83 9.01 -7.40
N ASP A 145 30.93 8.10 -6.42
CA ASP A 145 31.02 6.66 -6.66
C ASP A 145 29.64 6.11 -7.11
N ALA A 146 29.43 6.12 -8.44
CA ALA A 146 28.21 5.63 -9.05
C ALA A 146 27.91 4.16 -8.69
N LYS A 147 28.95 3.32 -8.55
CA LYS A 147 28.77 1.92 -8.15
C LYS A 147 28.17 1.86 -6.76
N ARG A 148 28.72 2.62 -5.81
CA ARG A 148 28.21 2.66 -4.42
C ARG A 148 26.77 3.17 -4.32
N LEU A 149 26.41 4.17 -5.10
CA LEU A 149 25.06 4.75 -5.10
C LEU A 149 24.02 3.85 -5.77
N LEU A 150 24.40 3.10 -6.81
CA LEU A 150 23.47 2.26 -7.57
C LEU A 150 23.41 0.81 -7.08
N THR A 151 24.42 0.36 -6.33
CA THR A 151 24.45 -1.01 -5.81
C THR A 151 23.43 -1.19 -4.71
N ALA A 152 22.62 -2.23 -4.84
CA ALA A 152 21.69 -2.63 -3.81
C ALA A 152 22.44 -3.33 -2.66
N SER A 153 22.04 -3.03 -1.43
CA SER A 153 22.58 -3.66 -0.23
C SER A 153 21.55 -3.70 0.87
N ASP A 154 21.78 -4.55 1.87
CA ASP A 154 20.98 -4.53 3.08
C ASP A 154 21.29 -3.28 3.92
N PHE A 155 20.33 -2.88 4.75
CA PHE A 155 20.48 -1.81 5.73
C PHE A 155 19.66 -2.17 6.96
N GLN A 156 20.28 -2.22 8.12
CA GLN A 156 19.64 -2.59 9.37
C GLN A 156 19.93 -1.54 10.43
N TRP A 157 19.03 -1.39 11.37
CA TRP A 157 19.20 -0.50 12.50
C TRP A 157 18.67 -1.13 13.79
N GLU A 158 19.30 -0.75 14.89
CA GLU A 158 19.02 -1.30 16.20
C GLU A 158 17.83 -0.59 16.86
N TYR A 159 17.31 -1.22 17.91
CA TYR A 159 16.30 -0.62 18.77
C TYR A 159 16.80 0.71 19.37
N LEU A 160 15.93 1.73 19.38
CA LEU A 160 16.20 3.11 19.83
C LEU A 160 17.19 3.91 18.95
N SER A 161 17.45 3.45 17.72
CA SER A 161 18.19 4.26 16.75
C SER A 161 17.51 5.61 16.50
N ASP A 162 18.31 6.67 16.40
CA ASP A 162 17.83 8.00 16.00
C ASP A 162 17.75 8.07 14.46
N PRO A 163 16.59 8.43 13.88
CA PRO A 163 16.39 8.49 12.43
C PRO A 163 17.29 9.51 11.74
N THR A 164 17.63 10.62 12.39
CA THR A 164 18.52 11.65 11.85
C THR A 164 19.91 11.08 11.69
N ASP A 165 20.45 10.47 12.75
CA ASP A 165 21.77 9.82 12.72
C ASP A 165 21.82 8.70 11.67
N LEU A 166 20.75 7.90 11.55
CA LEU A 166 20.65 6.83 10.55
C LEU A 166 20.69 7.37 9.12
N ILE A 167 19.90 8.40 8.82
CA ILE A 167 19.83 9.00 7.48
C ILE A 167 21.15 9.69 7.17
N GLU A 168 21.71 10.47 8.08
CA GLU A 168 22.99 11.15 7.89
C GLU A 168 24.13 10.14 7.69
N SER A 169 24.20 9.09 8.49
CA SER A 169 25.20 8.02 8.32
C SER A 169 25.04 7.31 6.97
N LEU A 170 23.80 7.01 6.55
CA LEU A 170 23.54 6.39 5.25
C LEU A 170 24.03 7.28 4.09
N VAL A 171 23.70 8.57 4.12
CA VAL A 171 24.06 9.55 3.09
C VAL A 171 25.59 9.79 3.08
N THR A 172 26.19 9.96 4.26
CA THR A 172 27.64 10.16 4.43
C THR A 172 28.44 8.95 3.95
N SER A 173 27.94 7.74 4.18
CA SER A 173 28.58 6.52 3.69
C SER A 173 28.73 6.49 2.16
N CYS A 174 27.93 7.27 1.44
CA CYS A 174 28.00 7.43 -0.01
C CYS A 174 28.74 8.69 -0.47
N GLY A 175 29.39 9.42 0.44
CA GLY A 175 30.10 10.66 0.14
C GLY A 175 29.16 11.84 -0.15
N LEU A 176 27.96 11.80 0.41
CA LEU A 176 26.95 12.85 0.30
C LEU A 176 26.68 13.49 1.67
N SER A 177 26.00 14.64 1.70
CA SER A 177 25.45 15.25 2.92
C SER A 177 23.95 15.57 2.80
N VAL A 178 23.29 15.85 3.92
CA VAL A 178 21.91 16.36 3.94
C VAL A 178 21.97 17.88 4.11
N SER A 179 21.36 18.63 3.20
CA SER A 179 21.43 20.10 3.20
C SER A 179 20.59 20.75 4.31
N ASN A 180 19.48 20.11 4.70
CA ASN A 180 18.49 20.64 5.64
C ASN A 180 18.02 19.55 6.64
N PRO A 181 18.92 18.96 7.44
CA PRO A 181 18.60 17.84 8.33
C PRO A 181 17.62 18.21 9.44
N HIS A 182 17.48 19.50 9.78
CA HIS A 182 16.53 20.01 10.78
C HIS A 182 15.05 19.70 10.48
N LEU A 183 14.71 19.30 9.26
CA LEU A 183 13.36 18.82 8.93
C LEU A 183 13.06 17.43 9.49
N LEU A 184 14.09 16.66 9.85
CA LEU A 184 13.96 15.38 10.52
C LEU A 184 13.64 15.63 12.00
N LYS A 185 12.46 15.18 12.42
CA LYS A 185 12.06 15.28 13.83
C LYS A 185 12.79 14.19 14.61
N HIS A 186 13.33 14.54 15.78
CA HIS A 186 13.88 13.55 16.70
C HIS A 186 12.81 12.50 17.05
N ASP A 187 13.19 11.24 16.91
CA ASP A 187 12.33 10.08 17.16
C ASP A 187 13.21 8.92 17.65
N ARG A 188 12.57 7.85 18.13
CA ARG A 188 13.26 6.61 18.49
C ARG A 188 12.61 5.45 17.76
N TRP A 189 13.38 4.81 16.90
CA TRP A 189 12.86 3.73 16.07
C TRP A 189 13.02 2.38 16.71
N ASN A 190 12.05 1.50 16.45
CA ASN A 190 12.19 0.08 16.73
C ASN A 190 13.25 -0.55 15.81
N GLU A 191 13.82 -1.67 16.22
CA GLU A 191 14.71 -2.47 15.37
C GLU A 191 14.01 -2.85 14.06
N ASN A 192 14.71 -2.68 12.93
CA ASN A 192 14.21 -3.14 11.63
C ASN A 192 15.34 -3.15 10.58
N GLY A 193 14.97 -3.45 9.33
CA GLY A 193 15.88 -3.32 8.20
C GLY A 193 15.18 -3.31 6.85
N LEU A 194 15.97 -2.95 5.84
CA LEU A 194 15.63 -2.93 4.44
C LEU A 194 16.53 -3.93 3.71
N SER A 195 15.93 -4.85 2.97
CA SER A 195 16.65 -5.89 2.24
C SER A 195 16.89 -5.48 0.78
N ASN A 196 18.15 -5.59 0.36
CA ASN A 196 18.63 -5.47 -1.01
C ASN A 196 18.11 -4.22 -1.77
N LEU A 197 18.23 -3.03 -1.17
CA LEU A 197 17.81 -1.77 -1.81
C LEU A 197 19.01 -0.87 -2.16
N PRO A 198 18.99 -0.13 -3.28
CA PRO A 198 19.92 0.96 -3.51
C PRO A 198 19.62 2.14 -2.57
N ILE A 199 20.57 3.05 -2.39
CA ILE A 199 20.43 4.16 -1.44
C ILE A 199 19.21 5.05 -1.75
N SER A 200 18.89 5.27 -3.03
CA SER A 200 17.74 6.08 -3.43
C SER A 200 16.44 5.57 -2.82
N GLN A 201 16.21 4.26 -2.86
CA GLN A 201 15.01 3.59 -2.36
C GLN A 201 15.03 3.51 -0.84
N LYS A 202 16.20 3.26 -0.23
CA LYS A 202 16.36 3.33 1.23
C LYS A 202 15.92 4.69 1.76
N LEU A 203 16.50 5.77 1.23
CA LEU A 203 16.17 7.14 1.64
C LEU A 203 14.68 7.44 1.44
N THR A 204 14.13 7.05 0.29
CA THR A 204 12.70 7.28 0.00
C THR A 204 11.80 6.62 1.04
N ILE A 205 12.09 5.38 1.44
CA ILE A 205 11.33 4.66 2.46
C ILE A 205 11.49 5.30 3.85
N LEU A 206 12.72 5.62 4.25
CA LEU A 206 13.00 6.18 5.58
C LEU A 206 12.38 7.57 5.76
N LEU A 207 12.43 8.40 4.72
CA LEU A 207 11.87 9.77 4.74
C LEU A 207 10.34 9.79 4.68
N ALA A 208 9.71 8.77 4.09
CA ALA A 208 8.25 8.68 3.99
C ALA A 208 7.54 8.75 5.34
N GLY A 209 8.13 8.16 6.40
CA GLY A 209 7.60 8.23 7.77
C GLY A 209 7.55 9.64 8.36
N PHE A 210 8.35 10.57 7.82
CA PHE A 210 8.31 11.99 8.18
C PHE A 210 7.38 12.80 7.29
N GLY A 211 6.74 12.18 6.29
CA GLY A 211 6.05 12.91 5.23
C GLY A 211 7.02 13.73 4.39
N LEU A 212 8.26 13.23 4.23
CA LEU A 212 9.31 13.87 3.44
C LEU A 212 9.72 12.99 2.26
N THR A 213 10.35 13.64 1.30
CA THR A 213 11.07 13.08 0.16
C THR A 213 12.39 13.86 0.01
N PHE A 214 13.12 13.67 -1.08
CA PHE A 214 14.36 14.41 -1.32
C PHE A 214 14.64 14.65 -2.79
N GLU A 215 15.50 15.61 -3.08
CA GLU A 215 16.06 15.87 -4.40
C GLU A 215 17.58 15.70 -4.39
N TRP A 216 18.13 15.16 -5.48
CA TRP A 216 19.56 15.00 -5.66
C TRP A 216 20.22 16.32 -6.06
N ASN A 217 21.20 16.78 -5.27
CA ASN A 217 22.13 17.83 -5.66
C ASN A 217 23.54 17.24 -5.83
N ILE A 218 23.76 16.63 -7.00
CA ILE A 218 25.02 15.95 -7.32
C ILE A 218 26.21 16.92 -7.34
N ALA A 219 26.00 18.16 -7.81
CA ALA A 219 27.04 19.19 -7.87
C ALA A 219 27.57 19.56 -6.48
N ASN A 220 26.67 19.68 -5.49
CA ASN A 220 27.04 19.97 -4.10
C ASN A 220 27.20 18.70 -3.26
N LYS A 221 27.23 17.52 -3.88
CA LYS A 221 27.30 16.21 -3.20
C LYS A 221 26.34 16.12 -2.01
N SER A 222 25.08 16.50 -2.23
CA SER A 222 24.08 16.54 -1.18
C SER A 222 22.71 16.08 -1.65
N ILE A 223 21.84 15.80 -0.69
CA ILE A 223 20.40 15.70 -0.88
C ILE A 223 19.70 16.85 -0.16
N GLU A 224 18.64 17.37 -0.75
CA GLU A 224 17.77 18.36 -0.11
C GLU A 224 16.43 17.71 0.19
N LEU A 225 16.00 17.74 1.46
CA LEU A 225 14.72 17.19 1.91
C LEU A 225 13.57 18.11 1.46
N ARG A 226 12.49 17.49 0.99
CA ARG A 226 11.27 18.15 0.49
C ARG A 226 10.02 17.51 1.10
N PRO A 227 8.87 18.18 1.13
CA PRO A 227 7.59 17.54 1.48
C PRO A 227 7.27 16.38 0.54
N PHE A 228 6.68 15.31 1.09
CA PHE A 228 6.19 14.18 0.28
C PHE A 228 5.13 14.67 -0.72
N PRO A 229 5.22 14.30 -2.00
CA PRO A 229 4.35 14.85 -3.04
C PRO A 229 2.92 14.30 -2.94
N SER A 230 1.94 15.10 -3.37
CA SER A 230 0.54 14.67 -3.45
C SER A 230 0.24 13.79 -4.67
N SER A 231 1.11 13.80 -5.68
CA SER A 231 1.02 12.95 -6.87
C SER A 231 2.41 12.67 -7.45
N VAL A 232 2.57 11.50 -8.08
CA VAL A 232 3.81 11.08 -8.74
C VAL A 232 3.47 10.47 -10.10
N VAL A 233 4.16 10.92 -11.14
CA VAL A 233 4.03 10.38 -12.50
C VAL A 233 5.30 9.64 -12.85
N LEU A 234 5.25 8.30 -12.85
CA LEU A 234 6.36 7.46 -13.28
C LEU A 234 6.22 7.16 -14.77
N LYS A 235 7.27 7.43 -15.54
CA LYS A 235 7.34 7.12 -16.97
C LYS A 235 8.38 6.02 -17.18
N THR A 236 8.02 4.98 -17.92
CA THR A 236 8.93 3.88 -18.27
C THR A 236 8.85 3.57 -19.76
N THR A 237 10.02 3.32 -20.34
CA THR A 237 10.17 2.91 -21.74
C THR A 237 10.50 1.42 -21.78
N ILE A 238 9.68 0.64 -22.49
CA ILE A 238 9.81 -0.82 -22.62
C ILE A 238 10.08 -1.15 -24.09
N GLN A 239 11.18 -1.86 -24.35
CA GLN A 239 11.59 -2.29 -25.69
C GLN A 239 10.82 -3.54 -26.10
N LYS A 240 9.58 -3.35 -26.56
CA LYS A 240 8.71 -4.45 -27.01
C LYS A 240 7.67 -3.93 -28.00
N SER A 241 7.50 -4.66 -29.11
CA SER A 241 6.39 -4.44 -30.04
C SER A 241 5.15 -5.23 -29.59
N LEU A 242 3.97 -4.63 -29.76
CA LEU A 242 2.68 -5.26 -29.54
C LEU A 242 1.79 -5.05 -30.76
N SER A 243 0.96 -6.04 -31.07
CA SER A 243 -0.15 -5.86 -32.00
C SER A 243 -1.23 -4.98 -31.37
N GLU A 244 -2.01 -4.28 -32.20
CA GLU A 244 -3.12 -3.42 -31.75
C GLU A 244 -4.10 -4.18 -30.84
N SER A 245 -4.51 -5.39 -31.22
CA SER A 245 -5.42 -6.22 -30.41
C SER A 245 -4.89 -6.54 -29.00
N ASN A 246 -3.57 -6.77 -28.85
CA ASN A 246 -3.00 -7.02 -27.53
C ASN A 246 -2.86 -5.74 -26.71
N LEU A 247 -2.60 -4.61 -27.38
CA LEU A 247 -2.53 -3.30 -26.75
C LEU A 247 -3.90 -2.87 -26.19
N ASP A 248 -4.99 -3.14 -26.93
CA ASP A 248 -6.35 -2.87 -26.45
C ASP A 248 -6.71 -3.73 -25.24
N LYS A 249 -6.37 -5.02 -25.25
CA LYS A 249 -6.56 -5.90 -24.08
C LYS A 249 -5.81 -5.39 -22.85
N ILE A 250 -4.59 -4.90 -23.03
CA ILE A 250 -3.79 -4.36 -21.93
C ILE A 250 -4.40 -3.06 -21.40
N LYS A 251 -4.83 -2.14 -22.27
CA LYS A 251 -5.51 -0.91 -21.85
C LYS A 251 -6.79 -1.18 -21.07
N SER A 252 -7.57 -2.17 -21.50
CA SER A 252 -8.78 -2.59 -20.77
C SER A 252 -8.45 -3.22 -19.41
N ALA A 253 -7.34 -3.94 -19.28
CA ALA A 253 -6.91 -4.54 -18.01
C ALA A 253 -6.23 -3.55 -17.05
N LEU A 254 -5.71 -2.44 -17.57
CA LEU A 254 -4.96 -1.40 -16.85
C LEU A 254 -5.47 0.00 -17.24
N PRO A 255 -6.71 0.36 -16.86
CA PRO A 255 -7.36 1.59 -17.32
C PRO A 255 -6.64 2.86 -16.85
N ASP A 256 -6.00 2.82 -15.68
CA ASP A 256 -5.28 3.94 -15.08
C ASP A 256 -3.88 4.17 -15.69
N LEU A 257 -3.40 3.21 -16.49
CA LEU A 257 -2.06 3.26 -17.10
C LEU A 257 -2.14 3.87 -18.50
N LYS A 258 -1.47 5.00 -18.72
CA LYS A 258 -1.37 5.61 -20.04
C LYS A 258 -0.29 4.89 -20.84
N ILE A 259 -0.69 4.21 -21.90
CA ILE A 259 0.22 3.45 -22.78
C ILE A 259 0.21 4.04 -24.19
N LYS A 260 1.40 4.36 -24.70
CA LYS A 260 1.64 4.73 -26.10
C LYS A 260 2.61 3.73 -26.73
N SER A 261 2.32 3.29 -27.95
CA SER A 261 3.21 2.45 -28.77
C SER A 261 3.78 3.29 -29.91
N SER A 262 5.09 3.28 -30.09
CA SER A 262 5.79 3.94 -31.20
C SER A 262 7.03 3.13 -31.54
N ASP A 263 7.21 2.78 -32.81
CA ASP A 263 8.47 2.22 -33.37
C ASP A 263 9.11 1.12 -32.51
N GLY A 264 8.35 0.05 -32.23
CA GLY A 264 8.85 -1.10 -31.46
C GLY A 264 9.07 -0.84 -29.97
N THR A 265 8.65 0.33 -29.48
CA THR A 265 8.78 0.75 -28.09
C THR A 265 7.41 1.07 -27.47
N LEU A 266 7.22 0.68 -26.22
CA LEU A 266 6.06 1.09 -25.41
C LEU A 266 6.51 2.13 -24.39
N ILE A 267 5.76 3.21 -24.30
CA ILE A 267 5.89 4.22 -23.25
C ILE A 267 4.68 4.05 -22.33
N ALA A 268 4.95 3.68 -21.08
CA ALA A 268 3.95 3.54 -20.03
C ALA A 268 4.13 4.65 -19.00
N GLU A 269 3.02 5.32 -18.64
CA GLU A 269 2.97 6.39 -17.65
C GLU A 269 1.86 6.11 -16.65
N GLY A 270 2.22 6.00 -15.37
CA GLY A 270 1.28 5.67 -14.30
C GLY A 270 1.99 5.32 -12.99
N ARG A 271 1.34 4.50 -12.16
CA ARG A 271 1.93 4.02 -10.92
C ARG A 271 2.88 2.85 -11.17
N TYR A 272 3.82 2.65 -10.25
CA TYR A 272 4.74 1.53 -10.30
C TYR A 272 4.02 0.18 -10.33
N GLU A 273 2.97 0.01 -9.51
CA GLU A 273 2.24 -1.25 -9.42
C GLU A 273 1.57 -1.64 -10.74
N ASP A 274 1.04 -0.65 -11.48
CA ASP A 274 0.43 -0.86 -12.80
C ASP A 274 1.49 -1.16 -13.85
N ILE A 275 2.66 -0.51 -13.78
CA ILE A 275 3.80 -0.77 -14.66
C ILE A 275 4.42 -2.16 -14.38
N ASP A 276 4.55 -2.59 -13.12
CA ASP A 276 4.97 -3.95 -12.77
C ASP A 276 3.96 -4.98 -13.27
N ARG A 277 2.66 -4.71 -13.11
CA ARG A 277 1.60 -5.57 -13.67
C ARG A 277 1.69 -5.67 -15.19
N LEU A 278 1.94 -4.55 -15.88
CA LEU A 278 2.21 -4.53 -17.32
C LEU A 278 3.42 -5.40 -17.68
N ASN A 279 4.56 -5.20 -17.02
CA ASN A 279 5.78 -5.96 -17.30
C ASN A 279 5.57 -7.48 -17.14
N ARG A 280 4.78 -7.89 -16.15
CA ARG A 280 4.44 -9.30 -15.91
C ARG A 280 3.53 -9.87 -16.98
N LEU A 281 2.49 -9.14 -17.40
CA LEU A 281 1.65 -9.52 -18.54
C LEU A 281 2.50 -9.66 -19.81
N LEU A 282 3.43 -8.75 -20.04
CA LEU A 282 4.37 -8.81 -21.16
C LEU A 282 5.32 -10.00 -21.05
N ALA A 283 5.71 -10.43 -19.85
CA ALA A 283 6.52 -11.63 -19.63
C ALA A 283 5.72 -12.94 -19.78
N GLY A 284 4.41 -12.86 -20.02
CA GLY A 284 3.54 -14.03 -20.17
C GLY A 284 3.06 -14.63 -18.85
N GLU A 285 3.22 -13.91 -17.73
CA GLU A 285 2.70 -14.36 -16.44
C GLU A 285 1.17 -14.29 -16.43
N ARG A 286 0.52 -15.31 -15.86
CA ARG A 286 -0.89 -15.23 -15.47
C ARG A 286 -0.98 -14.32 -14.26
N VAL A 287 -1.17 -13.03 -14.50
CA VAL A 287 -1.53 -12.08 -13.46
C VAL A 287 -2.97 -12.38 -13.06
N SER A 288 -3.16 -12.96 -11.87
CA SER A 288 -4.48 -12.97 -11.25
C SER A 288 -4.92 -11.52 -11.12
N THR A 289 -6.04 -11.16 -11.75
CA THR A 289 -6.79 -9.97 -11.41
C THR A 289 -7.39 -10.17 -10.01
N SER A 290 -6.55 -10.26 -8.98
CA SER A 290 -6.97 -9.68 -7.72
C SER A 290 -7.07 -8.21 -8.07
N THR A 291 -8.28 -7.77 -8.36
CA THR A 291 -8.66 -6.37 -8.36
C THR A 291 -8.14 -5.80 -7.06
N THR A 292 -6.91 -5.25 -7.09
CA THR A 292 -6.68 -3.97 -6.45
C THR A 292 -7.70 -3.11 -7.16
N SER A 293 -8.90 -3.02 -6.59
CA SER A 293 -9.79 -1.94 -6.91
C SER A 293 -8.93 -0.71 -6.64
N THR A 294 -8.41 -0.13 -7.73
CA THR A 294 -8.42 1.31 -7.86
C THR A 294 -9.72 1.76 -7.24
N SER A 295 -9.62 2.73 -6.35
CA SER A 295 -10.61 3.21 -5.40
C SER A 295 -11.97 3.61 -6.00
N GLU A 296 -12.66 2.69 -6.65
CA GLU A 296 -14.10 2.59 -6.68
C GLU A 296 -14.45 1.89 -5.38
N ASN A 297 -14.94 2.68 -4.42
CA ASN A 297 -15.39 2.17 -3.14
C ASN A 297 -16.53 1.19 -3.40
N ARG A 298 -16.19 -0.10 -3.37
CA ARG A 298 -17.15 -1.19 -3.46
C ARG A 298 -17.65 -1.51 -2.07
N PHE A 299 -18.96 -1.47 -1.90
CA PHE A 299 -19.67 -1.72 -0.66
C PHE A 299 -20.25 -3.13 -0.68
N THR A 300 -20.10 -3.82 0.44
CA THR A 300 -20.82 -5.06 0.72
C THR A 300 -21.65 -4.81 1.96
N LEU A 301 -22.97 -4.90 1.83
CA LEU A 301 -23.92 -4.66 2.90
C LEU A 301 -24.94 -5.80 2.89
N SER A 302 -25.04 -6.52 4.01
CA SER A 302 -26.02 -7.59 4.19
C SER A 302 -26.78 -7.33 5.49
N VAL A 303 -27.98 -6.80 5.36
CA VAL A 303 -28.85 -6.41 6.46
C VAL A 303 -30.24 -6.96 6.18
N ALA A 304 -30.73 -7.85 7.05
CA ALA A 304 -32.03 -8.47 6.87
C ALA A 304 -33.20 -7.49 7.13
N LYS A 305 -33.02 -6.52 8.05
CA LYS A 305 -34.06 -5.57 8.44
C LYS A 305 -33.49 -4.36 9.18
N ALA A 306 -33.47 -3.19 8.55
CA ALA A 306 -33.13 -1.92 9.20
C ALA A 306 -33.94 -0.75 8.59
N PRO A 307 -34.19 0.33 9.33
CA PRO A 307 -34.74 1.56 8.76
C PRO A 307 -33.84 2.10 7.65
N ALA A 308 -34.43 2.55 6.54
CA ALA A 308 -33.67 3.11 5.43
C ALA A 308 -32.83 4.32 5.85
N LYS A 309 -33.32 5.14 6.80
CA LYS A 309 -32.57 6.24 7.41
C LYS A 309 -31.24 5.78 8.00
N ASP A 310 -31.23 4.72 8.81
CA ASP A 310 -30.01 4.24 9.47
C ASP A 310 -28.98 3.73 8.46
N LEU A 311 -29.46 3.13 7.37
CA LEU A 311 -28.60 2.68 6.26
C LEU A 311 -28.01 3.87 5.49
N LEU A 312 -28.81 4.89 5.18
CA LEU A 312 -28.36 6.12 4.53
C LEU A 312 -27.39 6.92 5.40
N GLU A 313 -27.63 6.98 6.71
CA GLU A 313 -26.77 7.64 7.69
C GLU A 313 -25.43 6.90 7.85
N ALA A 314 -25.45 5.56 7.87
CA ALA A 314 -24.23 4.75 7.86
C ALA A 314 -23.39 4.99 6.59
N VAL A 315 -24.05 5.10 5.43
CA VAL A 315 -23.40 5.41 4.15
C VAL A 315 -22.83 6.84 4.15
N ALA A 316 -23.60 7.83 4.60
CA ALA A 316 -23.16 9.21 4.70
C ALA A 316 -21.95 9.36 5.65
N ASN A 317 -22.01 8.73 6.84
CA ASN A 317 -20.92 8.71 7.82
C ASN A 317 -19.64 8.06 7.27
N SER A 318 -19.76 7.02 6.45
CA SER A 318 -18.60 6.37 5.82
C SER A 318 -17.84 7.31 4.87
N ARG A 319 -18.51 8.36 4.35
CA ARG A 319 -17.97 9.34 3.41
C ARG A 319 -17.84 10.76 3.97
N LYS A 320 -18.20 10.98 5.24
CA LYS A 320 -18.30 12.30 5.86
C LYS A 320 -19.26 13.24 5.13
N LEU A 321 -20.30 12.69 4.50
CA LEU A 321 -21.36 13.48 3.87
C LEU A 321 -22.39 13.91 4.93
N THR A 322 -22.98 15.09 4.74
CA THR A 322 -24.12 15.54 5.56
C THR A 322 -25.40 14.98 4.94
N LEU A 323 -26.22 14.28 5.72
CA LEU A 323 -27.49 13.73 5.24
C LEU A 323 -28.61 14.76 5.41
N SER A 324 -29.30 15.08 4.33
CA SER A 324 -30.44 15.99 4.30
C SER A 324 -31.60 15.35 3.55
N ALA A 325 -32.84 15.62 3.98
CA ALA A 325 -34.03 15.05 3.36
C ALA A 325 -35.16 16.06 3.29
N SER A 326 -35.96 15.99 2.22
CA SER A 326 -37.17 16.78 2.10
C SER A 326 -38.22 16.37 3.16
N PRO A 327 -39.13 17.27 3.54
CA PRO A 327 -40.20 16.96 4.49
C PRO A 327 -41.03 15.73 4.09
N GLU A 328 -41.21 15.49 2.79
CA GLU A 328 -41.96 14.38 2.20
C GLU A 328 -41.18 13.05 2.26
N ALA A 329 -39.85 13.08 2.09
CA ALA A 329 -38.99 11.90 2.19
C ALA A 329 -38.85 11.38 3.64
N THR A 330 -39.16 12.24 4.63
CA THR A 330 -38.98 11.95 6.06
C THR A 330 -39.94 10.87 6.59
N GLU A 331 -41.07 10.65 5.91
CA GLU A 331 -41.99 9.56 6.27
C GLU A 331 -41.55 8.22 5.66
N LEU A 332 -41.06 8.26 4.42
CA LEU A 332 -40.71 7.08 3.62
C LEU A 332 -39.42 6.40 4.08
N TRP A 333 -38.42 7.16 4.57
CA TRP A 333 -37.15 6.59 5.02
C TRP A 333 -37.21 5.91 6.42
N THR A 334 -38.36 5.96 7.11
CA THR A 334 -38.59 5.21 8.36
C THR A 334 -38.98 3.77 8.12
N LYS A 335 -39.30 3.41 6.87
CA LYS A 335 -39.63 2.05 6.46
C LYS A 335 -38.44 1.11 6.66
N GLN A 336 -38.73 -0.09 7.15
CA GLN A 336 -37.73 -1.13 7.33
C GLN A 336 -37.50 -1.87 6.02
N ILE A 337 -36.25 -1.88 5.56
CA ILE A 337 -35.82 -2.58 4.35
C ILE A 337 -34.74 -3.60 4.67
N GLY A 338 -34.69 -4.65 3.84
CA GLY A 338 -33.59 -5.61 3.80
C GLY A 338 -32.75 -5.35 2.55
N VAL A 339 -31.43 -5.31 2.71
CA VAL A 339 -30.47 -5.06 1.63
C VAL A 339 -29.40 -6.13 1.70
N ASP A 340 -29.22 -6.89 0.61
CA ASP A 340 -28.12 -7.83 0.45
C ASP A 340 -27.41 -7.54 -0.86
N VAL A 341 -26.29 -6.82 -0.75
CA VAL A 341 -25.46 -6.40 -1.88
C VAL A 341 -24.01 -6.76 -1.62
N LYS A 342 -23.32 -7.23 -2.66
CA LYS A 342 -21.91 -7.62 -2.61
C LYS A 342 -21.14 -6.87 -3.68
N GLU A 343 -20.10 -6.16 -3.25
CA GLU A 343 -19.15 -5.45 -4.11
C GLU A 343 -19.78 -4.41 -5.06
N VAL A 344 -20.78 -3.65 -4.61
CA VAL A 344 -21.49 -2.63 -5.42
C VAL A 344 -20.91 -1.23 -5.24
N THR A 345 -21.09 -0.32 -6.21
CA THR A 345 -20.58 1.06 -6.10
C THR A 345 -21.37 1.95 -5.12
N LEU A 346 -20.84 3.16 -4.88
CA LEU A 346 -21.55 4.37 -4.42
C LEU A 346 -23.03 4.40 -4.78
N GLU A 347 -23.19 4.65 -6.07
CA GLU A 347 -24.44 4.97 -6.72
C GLU A 347 -25.36 3.76 -6.71
N GLU A 348 -24.81 2.57 -6.92
CA GLU A 348 -25.57 1.30 -6.87
C GLU A 348 -26.10 1.00 -5.47
N LEU A 349 -25.31 1.23 -4.41
CA LEU A 349 -25.76 1.03 -3.04
C LEU A 349 -26.89 2.02 -2.68
N LEU A 350 -26.72 3.30 -3.01
CA LEU A 350 -27.75 4.32 -2.78
C LEU A 350 -29.02 3.99 -3.57
N ASP A 351 -28.90 3.60 -4.84
CA ASP A 351 -30.03 3.16 -5.65
C ASP A 351 -30.80 1.99 -5.03
N VAL A 352 -30.10 0.98 -4.50
CA VAL A 352 -30.75 -0.18 -3.88
C VAL A 352 -31.52 0.23 -2.63
N ILE A 353 -30.93 1.10 -1.80
CA ILE A 353 -31.56 1.60 -0.57
C ILE A 353 -32.77 2.50 -0.90
N THR A 354 -32.62 3.42 -1.84
CA THR A 354 -33.68 4.39 -2.14
C THR A 354 -34.81 3.79 -2.98
N LYS A 355 -34.52 2.93 -3.97
CA LYS A 355 -35.56 2.21 -4.75
C LYS A 355 -36.44 1.33 -3.87
N ALA A 356 -35.90 0.72 -2.82
CA ALA A 356 -36.68 -0.09 -1.88
C ALA A 356 -37.73 0.73 -1.11
N CYS A 357 -37.54 2.05 -0.99
CA CYS A 357 -38.46 2.95 -0.30
C CYS A 357 -39.23 3.89 -1.25
N GLY A 358 -38.96 3.85 -2.56
CA GLY A 358 -39.51 4.78 -3.53
C GLY A 358 -38.93 6.19 -3.41
N LEU A 359 -37.66 6.30 -3.05
CA LEU A 359 -36.92 7.56 -2.86
C LEU A 359 -35.92 7.77 -4.00
N LYS A 360 -35.50 9.03 -4.18
CA LYS A 360 -34.38 9.46 -5.04
C LYS A 360 -33.28 10.08 -4.19
N TRP A 361 -32.06 10.03 -4.71
CA TRP A 361 -30.90 10.65 -4.08
C TRP A 361 -30.15 11.54 -5.07
N THR A 362 -29.55 12.59 -4.54
CA THR A 362 -28.59 13.45 -5.25
C THR A 362 -27.43 13.74 -4.32
N ILE A 363 -26.21 13.78 -4.84
CA ILE A 363 -25.02 14.23 -4.09
C ILE A 363 -24.62 15.59 -4.64
N ASN A 364 -24.65 16.61 -3.78
CA ASN A 364 -24.19 17.96 -4.09
C ASN A 364 -23.00 18.30 -3.19
N ASP A 365 -21.81 18.43 -3.76
CA ASP A 365 -20.54 18.65 -3.05
C ASP A 365 -20.31 17.65 -1.90
N ASP A 366 -20.67 18.02 -0.66
CA ASP A 366 -20.52 17.24 0.57
C ASP A 366 -21.86 16.87 1.25
N GLU A 367 -22.99 17.05 0.55
CA GLU A 367 -24.34 16.80 1.06
C GLU A 367 -25.04 15.70 0.24
N LEU A 368 -25.58 14.70 0.95
CA LEU A 368 -26.44 13.66 0.39
C LEU A 368 -27.89 14.08 0.62
N GLU A 369 -28.57 14.47 -0.45
CA GLU A 369 -29.97 14.93 -0.42
C GLU A 369 -30.91 13.81 -0.85
N ILE A 370 -31.94 13.55 -0.04
CA ILE A 370 -32.97 12.53 -0.28
C ILE A 370 -34.32 13.20 -0.58
N SER A 371 -34.92 12.81 -1.70
CA SER A 371 -36.22 13.31 -2.19
C SER A 371 -37.13 12.16 -2.62
N GLU A 372 -38.40 12.45 -2.90
CA GLU A 372 -39.39 11.47 -3.41
C GLU A 372 -39.20 11.14 -4.90
#